data_AF-A0A9E5TPE1-F1
#
_entry.id   AF-A0A9E5TPE1-F1
#
_cell.length_a   1.000
_cell.length_b   1.000
_cell.length_c   1.000
_cell.angle_alpha   90.00
_cell.angle_beta   90.00
_cell.angle_gamma   90.00
#
_symmetry.space_group_name_H-M   'P 1'
#
loop_
_entity.id
_entity.type
_entity.pdbx_description
1 polymer ?
#
loop_
_entity_poly.entity_id
_entity_poly.type
_entity_poly.pdbx_seq_one_letter_code
_entity_poly.pdbx_strand_id
1 'polypeptide(L)'
;MNIQRAFRTGATAVVCAALLVTACRESLAPSRSGPLTVHVSAAAGPGAAFKVMVIGEGISEPVVANAGDLLYSFASNDTLKVAVIGEYSSGPLFRFSVPDRSLASSYTVVLLEVAGSDNALLTGADFTLTAHN
;
A
#
# COMPACT_ATOMS: atom_id res chain seq x y z
N MET A 1 32.68 -13.85 69.16
CA MET A 1 33.33 -15.17 69.00
C MET A 1 32.46 -16.02 68.10
N ASN A 2 33.01 -16.41 66.94
CA ASN A 2 32.44 -17.37 65.99
C ASN A 2 32.18 -18.73 66.66
N ILE A 3 31.16 -19.46 66.20
CA ILE A 3 31.25 -20.89 65.83
C ILE A 3 30.17 -21.17 64.76
N GLN A 4 30.63 -21.85 63.70
CA GLN A 4 29.95 -22.20 62.47
C GLN A 4 29.28 -23.60 62.52
N ARG A 5 28.36 -23.83 61.54
CA ARG A 5 28.02 -25.11 60.85
C ARG A 5 27.14 -26.10 61.63
N ALA A 6 26.25 -26.92 61.04
CA ALA A 6 26.02 -27.30 59.64
C ALA A 6 24.65 -28.01 59.44
N PHE A 7 24.15 -27.90 58.20
CA PHE A 7 23.41 -28.88 57.35
C PHE A 7 22.23 -29.72 57.87
N ARG A 8 21.13 -29.68 57.09
CA ARG A 8 20.50 -30.85 56.42
C ARG A 8 19.49 -30.35 55.36
N THR A 9 19.84 -30.40 54.07
CA THR A 9 19.31 -31.35 53.06
C THR A 9 17.80 -31.55 53.06
N GLY A 10 17.16 -31.13 51.97
CA GLY A 10 15.77 -31.44 51.62
C GLY A 10 15.41 -30.84 50.26
N ALA A 11 15.88 -31.48 49.20
CA ALA A 11 15.52 -31.15 47.82
C ALA A 11 14.18 -31.80 47.45
N THR A 12 13.27 -31.04 46.86
CA THR A 12 12.23 -31.57 45.97
C THR A 12 11.83 -30.49 44.97
N ALA A 13 12.44 -30.57 43.78
CA ALA A 13 11.99 -29.87 42.59
C ALA A 13 10.69 -30.52 42.11
N VAL A 14 9.59 -29.76 42.08
CA VAL A 14 8.37 -30.16 41.37
C VAL A 14 8.38 -29.44 40.02
N VAL A 15 8.75 -30.22 39.01
CA VAL A 15 8.68 -29.89 37.59
C VAL A 15 7.20 -29.85 37.18
N CYS A 16 6.62 -28.66 37.05
CA CYS A 16 5.36 -28.47 36.34
C CYS A 16 5.67 -28.01 34.91
N ALA A 17 6.02 -28.98 34.08
CA ALA A 17 6.03 -28.84 32.63
C ALA A 17 4.70 -29.38 32.06
N ALA A 18 4.33 -28.83 30.90
CA ALA A 18 3.23 -29.25 30.02
C ALA A 18 1.85 -28.60 30.29
N LEU A 19 1.60 -27.49 29.59
CA LEU A 19 0.45 -27.27 28.68
C LEU A 19 0.57 -25.87 28.04
N LEU A 20 1.58 -25.70 27.19
CA LEU A 20 1.68 -24.57 26.25
C LEU A 20 1.57 -25.12 24.83
N VAL A 21 0.41 -25.67 24.51
CA VAL A 21 0.04 -26.00 23.12
C VAL A 21 -1.26 -25.27 22.84
N THR A 22 -1.36 -24.76 21.61
CA THR A 22 -2.50 -24.07 20.99
C THR A 22 -2.67 -22.59 21.28
N ALA A 23 -1.79 -21.77 20.69
CA ALA A 23 -2.22 -20.63 19.87
C ALA A 23 -0.99 -20.05 19.14
N CYS A 24 -0.41 -20.83 18.21
CA CYS A 24 0.25 -20.19 17.07
C CYS A 24 -0.87 -19.53 16.28
N ARG A 25 -1.16 -18.29 16.69
CA ARG A 25 -2.03 -17.36 16.00
C ARG A 25 -1.59 -17.30 14.56
N GLU A 26 -2.58 -17.21 13.68
CA GLU A 26 -2.43 -17.00 12.24
C GLU A 26 -1.16 -16.21 11.95
N SER A 27 -0.23 -16.86 11.27
CA SER A 27 0.94 -16.20 10.75
C SER A 27 0.44 -15.20 9.72
N LEU A 28 0.10 -13.98 10.16
CA LEU A 28 -0.04 -12.83 9.29
C LEU A 28 1.23 -12.84 8.45
N ALA A 29 1.06 -13.06 7.14
CA ALA A 29 2.18 -13.06 6.23
C ALA A 29 3.00 -11.78 6.49
N PRO A 30 4.34 -11.84 6.50
CA PRO A 30 5.14 -10.65 6.77
C PRO A 30 4.74 -9.56 5.77
N SER A 31 4.34 -8.39 6.30
CA SER A 31 3.91 -7.28 5.47
C SER A 31 5.02 -6.93 4.48
N ARG A 32 4.66 -6.86 3.19
CA ARG A 32 5.63 -6.53 2.14
C ARG A 32 5.40 -5.10 1.72
N SER A 33 5.89 -4.16 2.51
CA SER A 33 5.86 -2.75 2.11
C SER A 33 6.51 -2.57 0.73
N GLY A 34 5.99 -1.62 -0.04
CA GLY A 34 6.56 -1.28 -1.32
C GLY A 34 5.59 -0.49 -2.20
N PRO A 35 5.99 -0.25 -3.46
CA PRO A 35 5.23 0.56 -4.40
C PRO A 35 4.08 -0.22 -5.03
N LEU A 36 2.94 0.46 -5.20
CA LEU A 36 1.92 0.13 -6.19
C LEU A 36 2.03 1.13 -7.35
N THR A 37 1.78 0.65 -8.56
CA THR A 37 1.76 1.48 -9.77
C THR A 37 0.33 1.59 -10.27
N VAL A 38 -0.13 2.82 -10.52
CA VAL A 38 -1.41 3.05 -11.20
C VAL A 38 -1.18 3.07 -12.70
N HIS A 39 -1.87 2.20 -13.41
CA HIS A 39 -1.86 2.10 -14.86
C HIS A 39 -3.17 2.61 -15.45
N VAL A 40 -3.07 3.21 -16.62
CA VAL A 40 -4.21 3.56 -17.47
C VAL A 40 -4.24 2.68 -18.71
N SER A 41 -5.45 2.41 -19.19
CA SER A 41 -5.72 1.90 -20.53
C SER A 41 -6.92 2.64 -21.11
N ALA A 42 -6.79 3.16 -22.32
CA ALA A 42 -7.83 3.92 -23.01
C ALA A 42 -8.41 3.12 -24.19
N ALA A 43 -9.73 3.19 -24.38
CA ALA A 43 -10.44 2.49 -25.45
C ALA A 43 -10.64 3.35 -26.70
N ALA A 44 -10.82 4.66 -26.54
CA ALA A 44 -11.22 5.56 -27.63
C ALA A 44 -10.12 6.54 -28.10
N GLY A 45 -9.06 6.76 -27.31
CA GLY A 45 -7.99 7.70 -27.63
C GLY A 45 -7.16 8.07 -26.40
N PRO A 46 -6.02 8.77 -26.58
CA PRO A 46 -5.18 9.15 -25.44
C PRO A 46 -5.85 10.24 -24.59
N GLY A 47 -5.63 10.18 -23.28
CA GLY A 47 -5.85 11.32 -22.39
C GLY A 47 -4.54 12.07 -22.17
N ALA A 48 -4.60 13.39 -22.04
CA ALA A 48 -3.44 14.27 -21.83
C ALA A 48 -3.29 14.76 -20.38
N ALA A 49 -4.35 14.70 -19.59
CA ALA A 49 -4.32 14.99 -18.16
C ALA A 49 -5.30 14.09 -17.40
N PHE A 50 -4.88 13.61 -16.23
CA PHE A 50 -5.65 12.68 -15.40
C PHE A 50 -5.71 13.18 -13.96
N LYS A 51 -6.92 13.28 -13.43
CA LYS A 51 -7.16 13.50 -12.01
C LYS A 51 -7.65 12.19 -11.39
N VAL A 52 -6.85 11.65 -10.50
CA VAL A 52 -7.04 10.31 -9.93
C VAL A 52 -7.13 10.42 -8.42
N MET A 53 -7.99 9.61 -7.83
CA MET A 53 -8.08 9.41 -6.39
C MET A 53 -7.81 7.95 -6.06
N VAL A 54 -6.97 7.70 -5.07
CA VAL A 54 -6.71 6.38 -4.51
C VAL A 54 -7.20 6.39 -3.07
N ILE A 55 -7.99 5.39 -2.69
CA ILE A 55 -8.50 5.20 -1.33
C ILE A 55 -7.90 3.92 -0.77
N GLY A 56 -7.31 3.99 0.41
CA GLY A 56 -6.71 2.86 1.12
C GLY A 56 -5.78 3.33 2.23
N GLU A 57 -5.54 2.48 3.23
CA GLU A 57 -4.78 2.86 4.41
C GLU A 57 -3.26 2.96 4.16
N GLY A 58 -2.61 3.92 4.82
CA GLY A 58 -1.15 4.02 4.87
C GLY A 58 -0.49 4.42 3.55
N ILE A 59 -1.24 5.10 2.67
CA ILE A 59 -0.71 5.58 1.39
C ILE A 59 0.33 6.68 1.64
N SER A 60 1.53 6.51 1.09
CA SER A 60 2.56 7.56 1.06
C SER A 60 2.35 8.55 -0.09
N GLU A 61 3.11 9.65 -0.09
CA GLU A 61 3.18 10.54 -1.24
C GLU A 61 3.58 9.79 -2.53
N PRO A 62 3.00 10.17 -3.69
CA PRO A 62 3.24 9.53 -4.96
C PRO A 62 4.50 10.07 -5.64
N VAL A 63 5.02 9.29 -6.58
CA VAL A 63 6.10 9.69 -7.50
C VAL A 63 5.68 9.37 -8.93
N VAL A 64 6.08 10.19 -9.90
CA VAL A 64 5.76 9.94 -11.31
C VAL A 64 6.37 8.60 -11.72
N ALA A 65 5.61 7.79 -12.46
CA ALA A 65 6.09 6.48 -12.92
C ALA A 65 6.70 6.53 -14.33
N ASN A 66 6.51 7.63 -15.05
CA ASN A 66 6.80 7.78 -16.47
C ASN A 66 7.18 9.23 -16.82
N ALA A 67 7.38 9.52 -18.11
CA ALA A 67 7.81 10.83 -18.64
C ALA A 67 6.78 11.98 -18.51
N GLY A 68 5.70 11.79 -17.75
CA GLY A 68 4.74 12.86 -17.43
C GLY A 68 5.19 13.70 -16.24
N ASP A 69 4.35 14.65 -15.87
CA ASP A 69 4.54 15.50 -14.71
C ASP A 69 3.43 15.30 -13.67
N LEU A 70 3.81 15.20 -12.41
CA LEU A 70 2.88 15.30 -11.28
C LEU A 70 2.63 16.78 -11.00
N LEU A 71 1.46 17.29 -11.39
CA LEU A 71 1.08 18.68 -11.11
C LEU A 71 0.62 18.88 -9.67
N TYR A 72 0.02 17.85 -9.09
CA TYR A 72 -0.54 17.92 -7.76
C TYR A 72 -0.54 16.54 -7.12
N SER A 73 -0.09 16.48 -5.87
CA SER A 73 -0.26 15.34 -5.00
C SER A 73 -0.71 15.80 -3.63
N PHE A 74 -1.78 15.19 -3.13
CA PHE A 74 -2.21 15.35 -1.75
C PHE A 74 -2.47 13.97 -1.17
N ALA A 75 -1.71 13.61 -0.14
CA ALA A 75 -1.91 12.40 0.64
C ALA A 75 -2.43 12.78 2.02
N SER A 76 -3.61 12.27 2.36
CA SER A 76 -4.10 12.09 3.73
C SER A 76 -4.06 10.58 4.01
N ASN A 77 -3.87 10.15 5.25
CA ASN A 77 -3.58 8.75 5.64
C ASN A 77 -4.34 7.64 4.88
N ASP A 78 -5.57 7.90 4.44
CA ASP A 78 -6.47 6.99 3.75
C ASP A 78 -6.76 7.36 2.28
N THR A 79 -6.32 8.53 1.81
CA THR A 79 -6.74 9.14 0.56
C THR A 79 -5.58 9.84 -0.12
N LEU A 80 -5.30 9.44 -1.35
CA LEU A 80 -4.33 10.09 -2.22
C LEU A 80 -5.04 10.70 -3.43
N LYS A 81 -4.87 12.00 -3.66
CA LYS A 81 -5.33 12.70 -4.86
C LYS A 81 -4.14 13.13 -5.70
N VAL A 82 -4.21 12.83 -6.99
CA VAL A 82 -3.11 13.03 -7.92
C VAL A 82 -3.62 13.67 -9.20
N ALA A 83 -2.91 14.68 -9.69
CA ALA A 83 -3.06 15.17 -11.06
C ALA A 83 -1.78 14.87 -11.84
N VAL A 84 -1.92 14.10 -12.93
CA VAL A 84 -0.83 13.74 -13.85
C VAL A 84 -1.08 14.42 -15.18
N ILE A 85 -0.06 15.08 -15.73
CA ILE A 85 -0.04 15.53 -17.12
C ILE A 85 0.86 14.62 -17.94
N GLY A 86 0.40 14.27 -19.12
CA GLY A 86 1.09 13.48 -20.12
C GLY A 86 0.07 12.79 -21.03
N GLU A 87 0.47 12.55 -22.27
CA GLU A 87 -0.37 11.88 -23.25
C GLU A 87 -0.25 10.36 -23.09
N TYR A 88 -1.33 9.72 -22.62
CA TYR A 88 -1.38 8.29 -22.34
C TYR A 88 -2.58 7.63 -23.01
N SER A 89 -2.31 6.71 -23.93
CA SER A 89 -3.28 5.71 -24.39
C SER A 89 -3.22 4.44 -23.54
N SER A 90 -2.04 4.11 -23.00
CA SER A 90 -1.83 3.04 -22.02
C SER A 90 -0.53 3.25 -21.26
N GLY A 91 -0.41 2.61 -20.09
CA GLY A 91 0.83 2.55 -19.33
C GLY A 91 0.74 3.12 -17.92
N PRO A 92 1.88 3.20 -17.21
CA PRO A 92 1.89 3.69 -15.84
C PRO A 92 1.78 5.22 -15.78
N LEU A 93 0.97 5.72 -14.86
CA LEU A 93 0.79 7.14 -14.56
C LEU A 93 1.70 7.58 -13.41
N PHE A 94 1.52 6.95 -12.25
CA PHE A 94 2.26 7.26 -11.03
C PHE A 94 2.40 6.03 -10.13
N ARG A 95 3.30 6.12 -9.16
CA ARG A 95 3.56 5.11 -8.14
C ARG A 95 3.31 5.71 -6.77
N PHE A 96 2.81 4.91 -5.83
CA PHE A 96 2.66 5.30 -4.42
C PHE A 96 3.08 4.12 -3.55
N SER A 97 3.61 4.38 -2.35
CA SER A 97 4.01 3.29 -1.44
C SER A 97 2.89 2.94 -0.48
N VAL A 98 2.83 1.66 -0.13
CA VAL A 98 1.86 1.09 0.80
C VAL A 98 2.57 0.30 1.91
N PRO A 99 1.95 0.14 3.09
CA PRO A 99 2.51 -0.66 4.18
C PRO A 99 2.57 -2.15 3.84
N ASP A 100 1.65 -2.65 2.99
CA ASP A 100 1.64 -4.03 2.54
C ASP A 100 1.10 -4.19 1.11
N ARG A 101 1.98 -4.62 0.19
CA ARG A 101 1.68 -4.91 -1.21
C ARG A 101 0.87 -6.18 -1.42
N SER A 102 0.81 -7.08 -0.44
CA SER A 102 -0.06 -8.26 -0.51
C SER A 102 -1.55 -7.88 -0.50
N LEU A 103 -1.86 -6.67 0.00
CA LEU A 103 -3.20 -6.10 0.06
C LEU A 103 -3.48 -5.14 -1.11
N ALA A 104 -2.80 -5.26 -2.25
CA ALA A 104 -3.01 -4.37 -3.40
C ALA A 104 -4.49 -4.24 -3.83
N SER A 105 -5.28 -5.31 -3.69
CA SER A 105 -6.71 -5.32 -3.99
C SER A 105 -7.59 -4.55 -3.00
N SER A 106 -7.08 -4.16 -1.83
CA SER A 106 -7.84 -3.32 -0.89
C SER A 106 -7.80 -1.84 -1.25
N TYR A 107 -6.95 -1.43 -2.19
CA TYR A 107 -6.85 -0.05 -2.65
C TYR A 107 -7.82 0.18 -3.80
N THR A 108 -8.66 1.20 -3.67
CA THR A 108 -9.61 1.59 -4.71
C THR A 108 -9.04 2.75 -5.52
N VAL A 109 -8.93 2.59 -6.83
CA VAL A 109 -8.52 3.66 -7.74
C VAL A 109 -9.74 4.20 -8.46
N VAL A 110 -9.93 5.51 -8.38
CA VAL A 110 -11.07 6.24 -8.97
C VAL A 110 -10.53 7.28 -9.94
N LEU A 111 -10.96 7.19 -11.20
CA LEU A 111 -10.77 8.27 -12.16
C LEU A 111 -11.81 9.37 -11.86
N LEU A 112 -11.34 10.57 -11.51
CA LEU A 112 -12.21 11.71 -11.26
C LEU A 112 -12.46 12.49 -12.55
N GLU A 113 -11.40 12.86 -13.27
CA GLU A 113 -11.47 13.66 -14.49
C GLU A 113 -10.34 13.25 -15.43
N VAL A 114 -10.60 13.34 -16.73
CA VAL A 114 -9.60 13.16 -17.80
C VAL A 114 -9.82 14.25 -18.85
N ALA A 115 -8.74 14.83 -19.35
CA ALA A 115 -8.78 15.84 -20.42
C ALA A 115 -7.89 15.44 -21.59
N GLY A 116 -8.28 15.85 -22.80
CA GLY A 116 -7.49 15.72 -24.03
C GLY A 116 -6.42 16.80 -24.15
N SER A 117 -5.59 16.70 -25.20
CA SER A 117 -4.53 17.68 -25.49
C SER A 117 -5.06 19.07 -25.86
N ASP A 118 -6.34 19.14 -26.24
CA ASP A 118 -7.09 20.37 -26.50
C ASP A 118 -7.72 20.97 -25.23
N ASN A 119 -7.45 20.38 -24.05
CA ASN A 119 -8.05 20.69 -22.76
C ASN A 119 -9.56 20.42 -22.68
N ALA A 120 -10.15 19.72 -23.65
CA ALA A 120 -11.53 19.27 -23.54
C ALA A 120 -11.63 18.08 -22.58
N LEU A 121 -12.67 18.07 -21.74
CA LEU A 121 -12.95 16.91 -20.89
C LEU A 121 -13.35 15.71 -21.75
N LEU A 122 -12.76 14.56 -21.47
CA LEU A 122 -13.07 13.29 -22.13
C LEU A 122 -14.04 12.47 -21.28
N THR A 123 -14.69 11.48 -21.90
CA THR A 123 -15.58 10.57 -21.20
C THR A 123 -14.77 9.56 -20.39
N GLY A 124 -14.88 9.60 -19.06
CA GLY A 124 -14.13 8.70 -18.18
C GLY A 124 -14.38 7.21 -18.39
N ALA A 125 -15.53 6.82 -18.96
CA ALA A 125 -15.86 5.42 -19.27
C ALA A 125 -14.94 4.80 -20.34
N ASP A 126 -14.27 5.63 -21.14
CA ASP A 126 -13.30 5.16 -22.13
C ASP A 126 -11.94 4.82 -21.51
N PHE A 127 -11.76 5.03 -20.20
CA PHE A 127 -10.50 4.87 -19.49
C PHE A 127 -10.66 3.93 -18.31
N THR A 128 -9.78 2.93 -18.23
CA THR A 128 -9.69 2.01 -17.10
C THR A 128 -8.41 2.30 -16.33
N LEU A 129 -8.53 2.44 -15.00
CA LEU A 129 -7.40 2.55 -14.09
C LEU A 129 -7.27 1.28 -13.25
N THR A 130 -6.05 0.79 -13.07
CA THR A 130 -5.76 -0.35 -12.19
C THR A 130 -4.51 -0.08 -11.36
N ALA A 131 -4.48 -0.57 -10.12
CA ALA A 131 -3.28 -0.56 -9.28
C ALA A 131 -2.73 -1.99 -9.17
N HIS A 132 -1.43 -2.16 -9.42
CA HIS A 132 -0.74 -3.43 -9.21
C HIS A 132 0.72 -3.23 -8.80
N ASN A 133 1.34 -4.31 -8.31
CA ASN A 133 2.71 -4.36 -7.81
C ASN A 133 3.78 -4.27 -8.90
#